data_AF-A0A1F8S5V4-F1
#
_entry.id   AF-A0A1F8S5V4-F1
#
_cell.length_a   1.000
_cell.length_b   1.000
_cell.length_c   1.000
_cell.angle_alpha   90.00
_cell.angle_beta   90.00
_cell.angle_gamma   90.00
#
_symmetry.space_group_name_H-M   'P 1'
#
loop_
_entity.id
_entity.type
_entity.pdbx_description
1 polymer ?
#
loop_
_entity_poly.entity_id
_entity_poly.type
_entity_poly.pdbx_seq_one_letter_code
_entity_poly.pdbx_strand_id
1 'polypeptide(L)'
;MMRYRPGVALLVVDVQNDFADPAGSLSVRGGADVIPVINREAALATGNGAIVVCTQDWHPEHTPHFAKDGGAWPDHCVQHTWGAALHPDLVVSTGTPVVRKGANGEDGYSGFTMRDPATGDTIATELEALLRDAGVDDVVVTGLATDYCVKATALDAARLGFATTVLTDAIAAVDLRPGDGERALAAMREAGVRLHASRLR
;
A
#
# COMPACT_ATOMS: atom_id res chain seq x y z
N MET A 1 18.63 -6.43 7.21
CA MET A 1 18.08 -5.40 8.11
C MET A 1 18.07 -4.07 7.39
N MET A 2 16.88 -3.51 7.22
CA MET A 2 16.68 -2.20 6.61
C MET A 2 17.36 -1.11 7.48
N ARG A 3 17.97 -0.11 6.84
CA ARG A 3 18.56 1.03 7.54
C ARG A 3 17.63 2.22 7.43
N TYR A 4 16.88 2.47 8.50
CA TYR A 4 16.07 3.68 8.62
C TYR A 4 16.93 4.87 9.10
N ARG A 5 16.58 6.05 8.60
CA ARG A 5 17.22 7.34 8.92
C ARG A 5 16.25 8.48 8.58
N PRO A 6 16.54 9.73 8.99
CA PRO A 6 15.90 10.89 8.38
C PRO A 6 16.06 10.86 6.85
N GLY A 7 14.96 11.17 6.15
CA GLY A 7 14.86 11.08 4.68
C GLY A 7 14.43 9.72 4.14
N VAL A 8 14.20 8.72 5.00
CA VAL A 8 13.54 7.46 4.62
C VAL A 8 12.07 7.49 5.05
N ALA A 9 11.18 6.93 4.24
CA ALA A 9 9.80 6.64 4.62
C ALA A 9 9.49 5.15 4.58
N LEU A 10 8.74 4.64 5.56
CA LEU A 10 8.05 3.35 5.48
C LEU A 10 6.60 3.59 5.02
N LEU A 11 6.24 3.02 3.89
CA LEU A 11 4.88 3.01 3.37
C LEU A 11 4.19 1.70 3.75
N VAL A 12 3.09 1.81 4.51
CA VAL A 12 2.23 0.71 4.90
C VAL A 12 0.98 0.74 4.02
N VAL A 13 0.99 -0.06 2.96
CA VAL A 13 -0.04 0.00 1.93
C VAL A 13 -1.24 -0.87 2.31
N ASP A 14 -2.40 -0.25 2.48
CA ASP A 14 -3.72 -0.89 2.56
C ASP A 14 -3.83 -2.11 3.49
N VAL A 15 -3.24 -2.03 4.69
CA VAL A 15 -3.41 -3.07 5.73
C VAL A 15 -4.75 -2.83 6.44
N GLN A 16 -5.84 -2.99 5.69
CA GLN A 16 -7.23 -2.79 6.13
C GLN A 16 -7.92 -4.12 6.39
N ASN A 17 -8.99 -4.11 7.17
CA ASN A 17 -9.73 -5.32 7.54
C ASN A 17 -10.19 -6.12 6.31
N ASP A 18 -10.75 -5.45 5.29
CA ASP A 18 -11.25 -6.16 4.10
C ASP A 18 -10.17 -6.93 3.35
N PHE A 19 -8.90 -6.55 3.50
CA PHE A 19 -7.76 -7.23 2.86
C PHE A 19 -7.00 -8.16 3.81
N ALA A 20 -6.82 -7.78 5.07
CA ALA A 20 -5.93 -8.48 5.99
C ALA A 20 -6.65 -9.50 6.89
N ASP A 21 -7.92 -9.25 7.23
CA ASP A 21 -8.70 -10.13 8.10
C ASP A 21 -9.32 -11.28 7.28
N PRO A 22 -9.32 -12.54 7.77
CA PRO A 22 -10.02 -13.65 7.12
C PRO A 22 -11.52 -13.45 6.89
N ALA A 23 -12.18 -12.59 7.67
CA ALA A 23 -13.58 -12.21 7.53
C ALA A 23 -13.79 -10.99 6.60
N GLY A 24 -12.70 -10.39 6.10
CA GLY A 24 -12.73 -9.29 5.15
C GLY A 24 -13.37 -9.66 3.82
N SER A 25 -14.05 -8.69 3.18
CA SER A 25 -14.78 -8.95 1.94
C SER A 25 -13.89 -9.29 0.73
N LEU A 26 -12.61 -8.91 0.79
CA LEU A 26 -11.60 -9.16 -0.23
C LEU A 26 -10.29 -9.68 0.40
N SER A 27 -10.43 -10.62 1.33
CA SER A 27 -9.32 -11.13 2.14
C SER A 27 -8.20 -11.72 1.27
N VAL A 28 -6.98 -11.22 1.48
CA VAL A 28 -5.76 -11.66 0.82
C VAL A 28 -5.18 -12.83 1.60
N ARG A 29 -4.90 -13.95 0.92
CA ARG A 29 -4.27 -15.11 1.58
C ARG A 29 -2.90 -14.72 2.14
N GLY A 30 -2.72 -14.91 3.45
CA GLY A 30 -1.50 -14.49 4.16
C GLY A 30 -1.44 -12.99 4.48
N GLY A 31 -2.53 -12.25 4.31
CA GLY A 31 -2.60 -10.82 4.61
C GLY A 31 -2.35 -10.49 6.08
N ALA A 32 -2.90 -11.27 7.01
CA ALA A 32 -2.60 -11.10 8.44
C ALA A 32 -1.13 -11.43 8.79
N ASP A 33 -0.49 -12.34 8.04
CA ASP A 33 0.86 -12.83 8.34
C ASP A 33 1.95 -11.77 8.11
N VAL A 34 1.65 -10.71 7.33
CA VAL A 34 2.61 -9.61 7.11
C VAL A 34 2.64 -8.61 8.26
N ILE A 35 1.58 -8.54 9.07
CA ILE A 35 1.40 -7.50 10.11
C ILE A 35 2.52 -7.53 11.16
N PRO A 36 2.95 -8.69 11.71
CA PRO A 36 4.05 -8.72 12.68
C PRO A 36 5.37 -8.19 12.12
N VAL A 37 5.62 -8.39 10.82
CA VAL A 37 6.79 -7.84 10.13
C VAL A 37 6.66 -6.33 9.98
N ILE A 38 5.50 -5.85 9.52
CA ILE A 38 5.22 -4.42 9.35
C ILE A 38 5.35 -3.67 10.68
N ASN A 39 4.78 -4.19 11.77
CA ASN A 39 4.85 -3.56 13.10
C ASN A 39 6.31 -3.39 13.57
N ARG A 40 7.14 -4.41 13.36
CA ARG A 40 8.57 -4.34 13.68
C ARG A 40 9.25 -3.25 12.87
N GLU A 41 9.02 -3.21 11.56
CA GLU A 41 9.63 -2.22 10.69
C GLU A 41 9.13 -0.80 10.99
N ALA A 42 7.86 -0.62 11.35
CA ALA A 42 7.31 0.67 11.77
C ALA A 42 7.96 1.19 13.05
N ALA A 43 8.20 0.30 14.03
CA ALA A 43 8.93 0.62 15.25
C ALA A 43 10.39 1.02 14.95
N LEU A 44 11.07 0.28 14.06
CA LEU A 44 12.43 0.61 13.63
C LEU A 44 12.49 1.93 12.84
N ALA A 45 11.53 2.18 11.96
CA ALA A 45 11.44 3.40 11.18
C ALA A 45 11.32 4.62 12.10
N THR A 46 10.29 4.62 12.96
CA THR A 46 10.04 5.71 13.90
C THR A 46 11.22 5.90 14.86
N GLY A 47 11.78 4.81 15.41
CA GLY A 47 12.91 4.85 16.33
C GLY A 47 14.22 5.40 15.74
N ASN A 48 14.34 5.43 14.40
CA ASN A 48 15.52 5.95 13.69
C ASN A 48 15.22 7.23 12.89
N GLY A 49 14.09 7.90 13.17
CA GLY A 49 13.74 9.19 12.56
C GLY A 49 13.25 9.10 11.11
N ALA A 50 12.89 7.91 10.63
CA ALA A 50 12.15 7.74 9.38
C ALA A 50 10.65 7.97 9.63
N ILE A 51 9.95 8.52 8.63
CA ILE A 51 8.50 8.71 8.69
C ILE A 51 7.79 7.41 8.33
N VAL A 52 6.65 7.14 8.98
CA VAL A 52 5.73 6.07 8.58
C VAL A 52 4.49 6.73 7.97
N VAL A 53 4.00 6.21 6.85
CA VAL A 53 2.78 6.67 6.18
C VAL A 53 1.95 5.47 5.81
N CYS A 54 0.66 5.49 6.13
CA CYS A 54 -0.28 4.45 5.71
C CYS A 54 -1.08 4.90 4.49
N THR A 55 -1.53 3.96 3.67
CA THR A 55 -2.60 4.21 2.70
C THR A 55 -3.87 3.46 3.09
N GLN A 56 -5.00 3.95 2.59
CA GLN A 56 -6.29 3.26 2.66
C GLN A 56 -7.01 3.38 1.32
N ASP A 57 -7.49 2.25 0.79
CA ASP A 57 -8.65 2.27 -0.09
C ASP A 57 -9.86 2.83 0.68
N TRP A 58 -10.60 3.75 0.05
CA TRP A 58 -11.62 4.52 0.75
C TRP A 58 -12.83 4.79 -0.14
N HIS A 59 -13.48 3.73 -0.60
CA HIS A 59 -14.46 3.80 -1.69
C HIS A 59 -15.86 4.23 -1.22
N PRO A 60 -16.56 5.13 -1.94
CA PRO A 60 -17.98 5.36 -1.68
C PRO A 60 -18.78 4.05 -1.85
N GLU A 61 -19.99 4.00 -1.28
CA GLU A 61 -20.84 2.80 -1.37
C GLU A 61 -21.12 2.38 -2.82
N HIS A 62 -21.13 3.34 -3.77
CA HIS A 62 -21.26 3.09 -5.19
C HIS A 62 -20.07 3.67 -5.96
N THR A 63 -19.38 2.85 -6.75
CA THR A 63 -18.22 3.23 -7.55
C THR A 63 -18.06 2.31 -8.76
N PRO A 64 -17.65 2.80 -9.94
CA PRO A 64 -17.38 1.97 -11.12
C PRO A 64 -16.29 0.90 -10.89
N HIS A 65 -15.55 0.97 -9.78
CA HIS A 65 -14.60 -0.05 -9.34
C HIS A 65 -15.29 -1.36 -8.87
N PHE A 66 -16.50 -1.25 -8.33
CA PHE A 66 -17.25 -2.39 -7.78
C PHE A 66 -18.11 -3.11 -8.82
N ALA A 67 -18.15 -4.44 -8.73
CA ALA A 67 -18.86 -5.33 -9.63
C ALA A 67 -20.37 -5.07 -9.69
N LYS A 68 -20.98 -4.64 -8.57
CA LYS A 68 -22.40 -4.25 -8.55
C LYS A 68 -22.70 -3.02 -9.40
N ASP A 69 -21.70 -2.18 -9.64
CA ASP A 69 -21.78 -0.94 -10.42
C ASP A 69 -21.03 -1.07 -11.78
N GLY A 70 -20.64 -2.28 -12.17
CA GLY A 70 -20.01 -2.59 -13.47
C GLY A 70 -18.50 -2.81 -13.46
N GLY A 71 -17.86 -2.73 -12.29
CA GLY A 71 -16.42 -2.95 -12.09
C GLY A 71 -15.99 -4.41 -11.94
N ALA A 72 -14.75 -4.61 -11.50
CA ALA A 72 -14.13 -5.93 -11.39
C ALA A 72 -14.13 -6.53 -9.98
N TRP A 73 -14.37 -5.71 -8.95
CA TRP A 73 -14.12 -6.09 -7.56
C TRP A 73 -15.41 -6.24 -6.75
N PRO A 74 -15.48 -7.15 -5.77
CA PRO A 74 -16.57 -7.11 -4.79
C PRO A 74 -16.52 -5.78 -4.02
N ASP A 75 -17.60 -5.41 -3.35
CA ASP A 75 -17.59 -4.29 -2.41
C ASP A 75 -16.52 -4.51 -1.34
N HIS A 76 -15.62 -3.54 -1.18
CA HIS A 76 -14.54 -3.56 -0.20
C HIS A 76 -14.14 -2.15 0.17
N CYS A 77 -13.59 -1.99 1.37
CA CYS A 77 -13.08 -0.73 1.90
C CYS A 77 -14.08 0.43 1.74
N VAL A 78 -15.37 0.14 1.92
CA VAL A 78 -16.43 1.15 1.84
C VAL A 78 -16.27 2.14 2.99
N GLN A 79 -16.34 3.43 2.69
CA GLN A 79 -16.09 4.51 3.66
C GLN A 79 -16.86 4.29 4.97
N HIS A 80 -16.17 4.50 6.09
CA HIS A 80 -16.74 4.43 7.44
C HIS A 80 -17.25 3.04 7.87
N THR A 81 -16.90 1.98 7.15
CA THR A 81 -17.21 0.60 7.55
C THR A 81 -16.05 -0.05 8.32
N TRP A 82 -16.33 -1.18 8.97
CA TRP A 82 -15.29 -2.02 9.57
C TRP A 82 -14.24 -2.42 8.54
N GLY A 83 -14.68 -2.84 7.35
CA GLY A 83 -13.80 -3.32 6.27
C GLY A 83 -12.75 -2.29 5.83
N ALA A 84 -13.11 -1.01 5.82
CA ALA A 84 -12.20 0.07 5.47
C ALA A 84 -11.24 0.51 6.58
N ALA A 85 -11.48 0.14 7.84
CA ALA A 85 -10.57 0.49 8.91
C ALA A 85 -9.22 -0.25 8.77
N LEU A 86 -8.12 0.40 9.17
CA LEU A 86 -6.84 -0.29 9.33
C LEU A 86 -7.01 -1.47 10.30
N HIS A 87 -6.32 -2.57 10.02
CA HIS A 87 -6.42 -3.79 10.80
C HIS A 87 -6.06 -3.53 12.27
N PRO A 88 -6.82 -4.05 13.26
CA PRO A 88 -6.61 -3.73 14.68
C PRO A 88 -5.24 -4.14 15.22
N ASP A 89 -4.64 -5.18 14.63
CA ASP A 89 -3.29 -5.62 15.00
C ASP A 89 -2.16 -4.81 14.34
N LEU A 90 -2.46 -3.90 13.42
CA LEU A 90 -1.47 -2.98 12.86
C LEU A 90 -1.15 -1.88 13.89
N VAL A 91 0.10 -1.88 14.36
CA VAL A 91 0.59 -0.95 15.37
C VAL A 91 1.50 0.08 14.71
N VAL A 92 0.95 1.28 14.48
CA VAL A 92 1.67 2.47 14.03
C VAL A 92 1.52 3.59 15.06
N SER A 93 2.46 4.55 15.05
CA SER A 93 2.45 5.68 15.99
C SER A 93 1.17 6.51 15.87
N THR A 94 0.66 7.03 16.98
CA THR A 94 -0.45 7.98 16.96
C THR A 94 -0.11 9.19 16.10
N GLY A 95 -1.02 9.59 15.20
CA GLY A 95 -0.80 10.68 14.26
C GLY A 95 -0.02 10.29 13.00
N THR A 96 0.27 8.99 12.79
CA THR A 96 0.76 8.48 11.49
C THR A 96 -0.16 8.98 10.37
N PRO A 97 0.36 9.70 9.37
CA PRO A 97 -0.45 10.17 8.25
C PRO A 97 -1.08 9.01 7.49
N VAL A 98 -2.31 9.21 7.03
CA VAL A 98 -3.06 8.24 6.24
C VAL A 98 -3.51 8.89 4.95
N VAL A 99 -3.04 8.36 3.83
CA VAL A 99 -3.42 8.80 2.48
C VAL A 99 -4.58 7.95 1.99
N ARG A 100 -5.69 8.58 1.62
CA ARG A 100 -6.89 7.88 1.15
C ARG A 100 -7.00 7.95 -0.35
N LYS A 101 -7.28 6.82 -0.98
CA LYS A 101 -7.39 6.66 -2.42
C LYS A 101 -8.74 6.05 -2.81
N GLY A 102 -9.30 6.50 -3.93
CA GLY A 102 -10.65 6.16 -4.41
C GLY A 102 -11.81 6.86 -3.67
N ALA A 103 -11.51 7.95 -2.94
CA ALA A 103 -12.48 8.63 -2.07
C ALA A 103 -13.71 9.19 -2.79
N ASN A 104 -13.61 9.49 -4.09
CA ASN A 104 -14.70 10.00 -4.90
C ASN A 104 -15.03 9.06 -6.08
N GLY A 105 -14.66 7.78 -5.98
CA GLY A 105 -14.90 6.77 -7.01
C GLY A 105 -13.81 6.67 -8.06
N GLU A 106 -12.64 7.28 -7.83
CA GLU A 106 -11.46 7.11 -8.68
C GLU A 106 -10.87 5.69 -8.57
N ASP A 107 -10.32 5.18 -9.67
CA ASP A 107 -9.56 3.93 -9.65
C ASP A 107 -8.14 4.19 -9.12
N GLY A 108 -7.81 3.69 -7.92
CA GLY A 108 -6.59 4.06 -7.21
C GLY A 108 -5.80 2.90 -6.63
N TYR A 109 -4.99 2.21 -7.45
CA TYR A 109 -4.03 1.23 -6.90
C TYR A 109 -2.80 1.90 -6.28
N SER A 110 -2.25 2.94 -6.90
CA SER A 110 -1.04 3.58 -6.40
C SER A 110 -1.35 4.49 -5.21
N GLY A 111 -0.49 4.46 -4.19
CA GLY A 111 -0.48 5.45 -3.13
C GLY A 111 -0.13 6.85 -3.61
N PHE A 112 0.42 7.01 -4.82
CA PHE A 112 0.78 8.32 -5.40
C PHE A 112 -0.26 8.86 -6.37
N THR A 113 -0.93 7.99 -7.13
CA THR A 113 -1.83 8.39 -8.20
C THR A 113 -3.10 7.55 -8.28
N MET A 114 -4.18 8.18 -8.71
CA MET A 114 -5.48 7.59 -9.02
C MET A 114 -5.84 7.91 -10.47
N ARG A 115 -6.92 7.32 -10.97
CA ARG A 115 -7.44 7.54 -12.32
C ARG A 115 -8.90 7.93 -12.27
N ASP A 116 -9.25 9.00 -12.98
CA ASP A 116 -10.65 9.36 -13.23
C ASP A 116 -11.30 8.25 -14.09
N PRO A 117 -12.41 7.64 -13.65
CA PRO A 117 -13.02 6.53 -14.37
C PRO A 117 -13.75 6.96 -15.65
N ALA A 118 -14.12 8.24 -15.77
CA ALA A 118 -14.84 8.79 -16.92
C ALA A 118 -13.88 9.33 -17.99
N THR A 119 -12.88 10.10 -17.60
CA THR A 119 -11.93 10.73 -18.55
C THR A 119 -10.67 9.89 -18.75
N GLY A 120 -10.31 9.07 -17.76
CA GLY A 120 -9.05 8.35 -17.74
C GLY A 120 -7.85 9.20 -17.34
N ASP A 121 -8.06 10.42 -16.86
CA ASP A 121 -6.97 11.28 -16.43
C ASP A 121 -6.31 10.76 -15.16
N THR A 122 -5.01 10.98 -15.04
CA THR A 122 -4.26 10.66 -13.82
C THR A 122 -4.39 11.79 -12.81
N ILE A 123 -4.80 11.46 -11.60
CA ILE A 123 -4.99 12.39 -10.48
C ILE A 123 -3.94 12.07 -9.42
N ALA A 124 -3.19 13.07 -8.97
CA ALA A 124 -2.23 12.89 -7.87
C ALA A 124 -2.96 12.81 -6.52
N THR A 125 -2.47 11.95 -5.64
CA THR A 125 -2.78 11.99 -4.20
C THR A 125 -1.85 12.98 -3.49
N GLU A 126 -2.05 13.17 -2.20
CA GLU A 126 -1.19 13.96 -1.32
C GLU A 126 0.13 13.26 -0.93
N LEU A 127 0.33 11.96 -1.26
CA LEU A 127 1.50 11.21 -0.79
C LEU A 127 2.82 11.81 -1.26
N GLU A 128 2.93 12.21 -2.54
CA GLU A 128 4.18 12.79 -3.04
C GLU A 128 4.53 14.06 -2.26
N ALA A 129 3.57 15.01 -2.16
CA ALA A 129 3.78 16.27 -1.47
C ALA A 129 4.20 16.03 0.00
N LEU A 130 3.51 15.13 0.70
CA LEU A 130 3.83 14.75 2.07
C LEU A 130 5.27 14.23 2.21
N LEU A 131 5.69 13.32 1.33
CA LEU A 131 7.05 12.76 1.36
C LEU A 131 8.11 13.82 1.05
N ARG A 132 7.87 14.68 0.05
CA ARG A 132 8.81 15.76 -0.30
C ARG A 132 8.95 16.79 0.82
N ASP A 133 7.84 17.18 1.43
CA ASP A 133 7.83 18.12 2.56
C ASP A 133 8.57 17.54 3.79
N ALA A 134 8.53 16.22 3.97
CA ALA A 134 9.30 15.50 4.97
C ALA A 134 10.78 15.26 4.59
N GLY A 135 11.23 15.74 3.42
CA GLY A 135 12.61 15.58 2.94
C GLY A 135 12.97 14.14 2.57
N VAL A 136 11.98 13.33 2.18
CA VAL A 136 12.17 11.91 1.84
C VAL A 136 12.81 11.75 0.47
N ASP A 137 13.83 10.90 0.41
CA ASP A 137 14.54 10.51 -0.81
C ASP A 137 14.49 8.98 -1.07
N ASP A 138 14.15 8.18 -0.06
CA ASP A 138 14.07 6.71 -0.12
C ASP A 138 12.76 6.22 0.53
N VAL A 139 12.05 5.33 -0.14
CA VAL A 139 10.82 4.70 0.35
C VAL A 139 10.97 3.19 0.49
N VAL A 140 10.45 2.67 1.59
CA VAL A 140 10.34 1.25 1.88
C VAL A 140 8.86 0.88 1.84
N VAL A 141 8.46 0.04 0.90
CA VAL A 141 7.06 -0.31 0.65
C VAL A 141 6.74 -1.67 1.25
N THR A 142 5.63 -1.74 1.97
CA THR A 142 5.07 -2.94 2.64
C THR A 142 3.55 -2.95 2.50
N GLY A 143 2.90 -4.04 2.90
CA GLY A 143 1.44 -4.11 2.96
C GLY A 143 0.83 -4.91 1.82
N LEU A 144 -0.38 -4.54 1.41
CA LEU A 144 -1.24 -5.32 0.53
C LEU A 144 -1.76 -4.49 -0.64
N ALA A 145 -2.04 -5.05 -1.82
CA ALA A 145 -1.60 -6.36 -2.28
C ALA A 145 -0.36 -6.24 -3.19
N THR A 146 0.50 -7.25 -3.16
CA THR A 146 1.77 -7.33 -3.92
C THR A 146 1.59 -7.02 -5.40
N ASP A 147 0.55 -7.58 -6.01
CA ASP A 147 0.25 -7.55 -7.44
C ASP A 147 -0.60 -6.34 -7.88
N TYR A 148 -1.09 -5.56 -6.91
CA TYR A 148 -1.90 -4.37 -7.12
C TYR A 148 -1.27 -3.16 -6.44
N CYS A 149 -1.75 -2.78 -5.25
CA CYS A 149 -1.42 -1.51 -4.63
C CYS A 149 0.07 -1.38 -4.27
N VAL A 150 0.71 -2.45 -3.77
CA VAL A 150 2.15 -2.46 -3.49
C VAL A 150 2.94 -2.24 -4.78
N LYS A 151 2.64 -2.99 -5.83
CA LYS A 151 3.30 -2.86 -7.14
C LYS A 151 3.11 -1.45 -7.70
N ALA A 152 1.87 -0.97 -7.78
CA ALA A 152 1.56 0.34 -8.35
C ALA A 152 2.28 1.46 -7.58
N THR A 153 2.24 1.41 -6.26
CA THR A 153 2.93 2.38 -5.38
C THR A 153 4.45 2.33 -5.57
N ALA A 154 5.04 1.14 -5.61
CA ALA A 154 6.49 0.99 -5.79
C ALA A 154 6.97 1.46 -7.18
N LEU A 155 6.20 1.15 -8.23
CA LEU A 155 6.50 1.62 -9.59
C LEU A 155 6.39 3.13 -9.71
N ASP A 156 5.35 3.74 -9.12
CA ASP A 156 5.21 5.19 -9.09
C ASP A 156 6.31 5.86 -8.28
N ALA A 157 6.67 5.33 -7.11
CA ALA A 157 7.78 5.85 -6.33
C ALA A 157 9.09 5.89 -7.12
N ALA A 158 9.41 4.79 -7.82
CA ALA A 158 10.60 4.71 -8.67
C ALA A 158 10.53 5.72 -9.84
N ARG A 159 9.37 5.85 -10.49
CA ARG A 159 9.13 6.81 -11.58
C ARG A 159 9.29 8.26 -11.11
N LEU A 160 8.86 8.57 -9.89
CA LEU A 160 9.00 9.88 -9.25
C LEU A 160 10.41 10.11 -8.70
N GLY A 161 11.33 9.15 -8.85
CA GLY A 161 12.74 9.31 -8.48
C GLY A 161 13.05 9.06 -7.00
N PHE A 162 12.14 8.44 -6.24
CA PHE A 162 12.48 7.92 -4.92
C PHE A 162 13.30 6.64 -5.07
N ALA A 163 14.38 6.52 -4.29
CA ALA A 163 15.02 5.22 -4.13
C ALA A 163 13.97 4.28 -3.50
N THR A 164 13.66 3.16 -4.15
CA THR A 164 12.50 2.35 -3.77
C THR A 164 12.93 0.94 -3.39
N THR A 165 12.47 0.51 -2.22
CA THR A 165 12.68 -0.86 -1.71
C THR A 165 11.33 -1.47 -1.35
N VAL A 166 11.08 -2.72 -1.73
CA VAL A 166 9.91 -3.49 -1.29
C VAL A 166 10.38 -4.60 -0.35
N LEU A 167 9.75 -4.72 0.81
CA LEU A 167 10.02 -5.80 1.75
C LEU A 167 9.18 -7.03 1.41
N THR A 168 9.81 -7.99 0.76
CA THR A 168 9.20 -9.23 0.24
C THR A 168 8.64 -10.16 1.32
N ASP A 169 9.07 -10.02 2.58
CA ASP A 169 8.51 -10.72 3.74
C ASP A 169 7.44 -9.91 4.48
N ALA A 170 7.04 -8.76 3.94
CA ALA A 170 6.04 -7.84 4.50
C ALA A 170 4.92 -7.52 3.48
N ILE A 171 4.71 -8.41 2.50
CA ILE A 171 3.71 -8.26 1.42
C ILE A 171 3.04 -9.60 1.13
N ALA A 172 1.80 -9.58 0.66
CA ALA A 172 1.08 -10.76 0.15
C ALA A 172 0.30 -10.40 -1.11
N ALA A 173 0.12 -11.35 -2.03
CA ALA A 173 -0.55 -11.15 -3.32
C ALA A 173 -2.01 -11.60 -3.25
N VAL A 174 -2.89 -10.92 -3.99
CA VAL A 174 -4.25 -11.43 -4.24
C VAL A 174 -4.17 -12.71 -5.07
N ASP A 175 -3.29 -12.72 -6.09
CA ASP A 175 -3.08 -13.86 -7.00
C ASP A 175 -4.39 -14.35 -7.64
N LEU A 176 -5.18 -13.40 -8.19
CA LEU A 176 -6.40 -13.74 -8.96
C LEU A 176 -6.10 -14.76 -10.06
N ARG A 177 -4.92 -14.65 -10.68
CA ARG A 177 -4.36 -15.68 -11.57
C ARG A 177 -3.06 -16.19 -10.97
N PRO A 178 -2.78 -17.50 -11.05
CA PRO A 178 -1.51 -18.05 -10.58
C PRO A 178 -0.30 -17.26 -11.08
N GLY A 179 0.55 -16.83 -10.14
CA GLY A 179 1.79 -16.12 -10.39
C GLY A 179 1.66 -14.63 -10.70
N ASP A 180 0.53 -13.98 -10.39
CA ASP A 180 0.41 -12.52 -10.49
C ASP A 180 1.42 -11.84 -9.55
N GLY A 181 1.61 -12.36 -8.33
CA GLY A 181 2.62 -11.88 -7.39
C GLY A 181 4.05 -11.97 -7.93
N GLU A 182 4.42 -13.10 -8.54
CA GLU A 182 5.75 -13.27 -9.16
C GLU A 182 5.97 -12.32 -10.34
N ARG A 183 4.95 -12.13 -11.19
CA ARG A 183 5.00 -11.14 -12.28
C ARG A 183 5.13 -9.72 -11.75
N ALA A 184 4.46 -9.41 -10.63
CA ALA A 184 4.56 -8.11 -9.99
C ALA A 184 5.97 -7.84 -9.46
N LEU A 185 6.58 -8.82 -8.77
CA LEU A 185 7.97 -8.74 -8.31
C LEU A 185 8.96 -8.57 -9.46
N ALA A 186 8.75 -9.30 -10.57
CA ALA A 186 9.57 -9.16 -11.76
C ALA A 186 9.49 -7.74 -12.34
N ALA A 187 8.28 -7.20 -12.51
CA ALA A 187 8.06 -5.85 -13.03
C ALA A 187 8.67 -4.77 -12.12
N MET A 188 8.53 -4.90 -10.80
CA MET A 188 9.16 -3.97 -9.85
C MET A 188 10.68 -4.01 -9.97
N ARG A 189 11.28 -5.20 -10.05
CA ARG A 189 12.74 -5.34 -10.23
C ARG A 189 13.22 -4.72 -11.55
N GLU A 190 12.47 -4.92 -12.65
CA GLU A 190 12.78 -4.33 -13.96
C GLU A 190 12.75 -2.80 -13.94
N ALA A 191 11.85 -2.22 -13.15
CA ALA A 191 11.77 -0.77 -12.91
C ALA A 191 12.84 -0.24 -11.93
N GLY A 192 13.78 -1.06 -11.49
CA GLY A 192 14.86 -0.66 -10.57
C GLY A 192 14.47 -0.66 -9.08
N VAL A 193 13.29 -1.19 -8.72
CA VAL A 193 12.89 -1.37 -7.32
C VAL A 193 13.73 -2.49 -6.69
N ARG A 194 14.31 -2.20 -5.51
CA ARG A 194 15.07 -3.18 -4.74
C ARG A 194 14.10 -4.11 -4.02
N LEU A 195 14.28 -5.42 -4.18
CA LEU A 195 13.53 -6.42 -3.42
C LEU A 195 14.39 -6.92 -2.27
N HIS A 196 13.92 -6.76 -1.03
CA HIS A 196 14.64 -7.13 0.17
C HIS A 196 13.75 -7.97 1.09
N ALA A 197 14.33 -8.84 1.90
CA ALA A 197 13.63 -9.45 3.03
C ALA A 197 14.18 -8.78 4.31
N SER A 198 13.31 -8.27 5.17
CA SER A 198 13.70 -7.52 6.37
C SER A 198 14.66 -8.32 7.27
N ARG A 199 14.37 -9.62 7.43
CA ARG A 199 15.03 -10.63 8.30
C ARG A 199 16.09 -10.13 9.28
N LEU A 200 15.81 -10.36 10.55
CA LEU A 200 16.74 -11.07 11.44
C LEU A 200 16.25 -12.52 11.51
N ARG A 201 17.12 -13.49 11.24
CA ARG A 201 16.89 -14.88 11.68
C ARG A 201 17.20 -14.98 13.16
#